data_AF-A0A7V6RML0-F1
#
_entry.id   AF-A0A7V6RML0-F1
#
_cell.length_a   1.000
_cell.length_b   1.000
_cell.length_c   1.000
_cell.angle_alpha   90.00
_cell.angle_beta   90.00
_cell.angle_gamma   90.00
#
_symmetry.space_group_name_H-M   'P 1'
#
loop_
_entity.id
_entity.type
_entity.pdbx_description
1 polymer ?
#
loop_
_entity_poly.entity_id
_entity_poly.type
_entity_poly.pdbx_seq_one_letter_code
_entity_poly.pdbx_strand_id
1 'polypeptide(L)'
;MKLKDMNYKRVATKFPVVAERYFREQGLQVEIITLHGNIELAPLMGLSDMIVDIVSTGRTLRENNLVELISIMDSTTRLICNRVSYRTKHTYIQPLIERMQNLVKGANQHENQKT
;
A
#
# COMPACT_ATOMS: atom_id res chain seq x y z
N MET A 1 -0.05 20.07 -8.97
CA MET A 1 -0.79 19.21 -9.92
C MET A 1 -2.16 18.94 -9.33
N LYS A 2 -3.24 19.19 -10.06
CA LYS A 2 -4.62 18.84 -9.68
C LYS A 2 -4.95 17.43 -10.17
N LEU A 3 -5.90 16.76 -9.53
CA LEU A 3 -6.32 15.40 -9.90
C LEU A 3 -6.72 15.27 -11.38
N LYS A 4 -7.36 16.30 -11.95
CA LYS A 4 -7.75 16.35 -13.37
C LYS A 4 -6.54 16.35 -14.33
N ASP A 5 -5.38 16.81 -13.88
CA ASP A 5 -4.16 16.87 -14.69
C ASP A 5 -3.53 15.48 -14.88
N MET A 6 -4.05 14.46 -14.19
CA MET A 6 -3.58 13.07 -14.27
C MET A 6 -4.22 12.28 -15.41
N ASN A 7 -5.20 12.86 -16.11
CA ASN A 7 -5.83 12.17 -17.23
C ASN A 7 -4.85 11.97 -18.39
N TYR A 8 -4.92 10.80 -19.02
CA TYR A 8 -4.01 10.32 -20.08
C TYR A 8 -2.53 10.22 -19.70
N LYS A 9 -2.23 10.14 -18.39
CA LYS A 9 -0.86 9.97 -17.89
C LYS A 9 -0.47 8.51 -17.73
N ARG A 10 0.84 8.25 -17.80
CA ARG A 10 1.44 6.94 -17.55
C ARG A 10 1.78 6.80 -16.07
N VAL A 11 1.34 5.69 -15.46
CA VAL A 11 1.53 5.40 -14.04
C VAL A 11 2.30 4.10 -13.90
N ALA A 12 3.49 4.15 -13.29
CA ALA A 12 4.24 2.95 -12.97
C ALA A 12 3.87 2.41 -11.58
N THR A 13 3.64 1.10 -11.45
CA THR A 13 3.29 0.50 -10.15
C THR A 13 3.58 -1.00 -10.08
N LYS A 14 3.80 -1.52 -8.86
CA LYS A 14 3.75 -2.95 -8.51
C LYS A 14 2.32 -3.42 -8.21
N PHE A 15 1.36 -2.51 -8.10
CA PHE A 15 -0.01 -2.76 -7.67
C PHE A 15 -1.03 -2.35 -8.74
N PRO A 16 -0.99 -2.96 -9.95
CA PRO A 16 -1.82 -2.51 -11.08
C PRO A 16 -3.30 -2.52 -10.75
N VAL A 17 -3.82 -3.58 -10.12
CA VAL A 17 -5.24 -3.69 -9.74
C VAL A 17 -5.67 -2.58 -8.77
N VAL A 18 -4.79 -2.19 -7.84
CA VAL A 18 -5.07 -1.11 -6.89
C VAL A 18 -5.10 0.24 -7.60
N ALA A 19 -4.09 0.52 -8.43
CA ALA A 19 -4.01 1.77 -9.18
C ALA A 19 -5.18 1.91 -10.17
N GLU A 20 -5.46 0.87 -10.97
CA GLU A 20 -6.58 0.84 -11.92
C GLU A 20 -7.92 1.14 -11.24
N ARG A 21 -8.18 0.47 -10.11
CA ARG A 21 -9.41 0.69 -9.35
C ARG A 21 -9.51 2.14 -8.88
N TYR A 22 -8.45 2.67 -8.28
CA TYR A 22 -8.42 4.05 -7.79
C TYR A 22 -8.70 5.07 -8.93
N PHE A 23 -7.96 5.00 -10.04
CA PHE A 23 -8.15 5.96 -11.13
C PHE A 23 -9.52 5.82 -11.81
N ARG A 24 -10.04 4.59 -11.94
CA ARG A 24 -11.38 4.34 -12.47
C ARG A 24 -12.46 4.96 -11.59
N GLU A 25 -12.37 4.80 -10.26
CA GLU A 25 -13.30 5.42 -9.31
C GLU A 25 -13.27 6.95 -9.36
N GLN A 26 -12.12 7.54 -9.72
CA GLN A 26 -11.98 8.99 -9.92
C GLN A 26 -12.39 9.46 -11.34
N GLY A 27 -12.80 8.55 -12.24
CA GLY A 27 -13.15 8.89 -13.62
C GLY A 27 -11.95 9.32 -14.47
N LEU A 28 -10.74 8.88 -14.11
CA LEU A 28 -9.49 9.20 -14.81
C LEU A 28 -9.06 8.03 -15.69
N GLN A 29 -8.72 8.33 -16.95
CA GLN A 29 -8.11 7.38 -17.87
C GLN A 29 -6.60 7.49 -17.75
N VAL A 30 -5.93 6.42 -17.32
CA VAL A 30 -4.47 6.37 -17.18
C VAL A 30 -3.93 5.12 -17.87
N GLU A 31 -2.68 5.18 -18.31
CA GLU A 31 -1.95 4.01 -18.79
C GLU A 31 -1.16 3.40 -17.63
N ILE A 32 -1.48 2.17 -17.25
CA ILE A 32 -0.80 1.47 -16.15
C ILE A 32 0.37 0.67 -16.69
N ILE A 33 1.58 1.00 -16.21
CA ILE A 33 2.82 0.29 -16.50
C ILE A 33 3.17 -0.55 -15.27
N THR A 34 3.06 -1.87 -15.41
CA THR A 34 3.37 -2.79 -14.31
C THR A 34 4.88 -2.99 -14.21
N LEU A 35 5.45 -2.75 -13.03
CA LEU A 35 6.86 -2.98 -12.72
C LEU A 35 7.02 -3.93 -11.53
N HIS A 36 8.16 -4.62 -11.46
CA HIS A 36 8.45 -5.57 -10.39
C HIS A 36 9.48 -5.06 -9.37
N GLY A 37 10.17 -3.94 -9.64
CA GLY A 37 11.22 -3.37 -8.80
C GLY A 37 11.56 -1.94 -9.23
N ASN A 38 12.24 -1.19 -8.36
CA ASN A 38 12.77 0.17 -8.61
C ASN A 38 11.75 1.10 -9.31
N ILE A 39 10.56 1.25 -8.73
CA ILE A 39 9.49 2.05 -9.36
C ILE A 39 9.91 3.53 -9.45
N GLU A 40 10.71 3.97 -8.49
CA GLU A 40 11.21 5.34 -8.35
C GLU A 40 12.06 5.79 -9.55
N LEU A 41 12.64 4.85 -10.30
CA LEU A 41 13.39 5.13 -11.52
C LEU A 41 12.50 5.39 -12.75
N ALA A 42 11.25 4.92 -12.74
CA ALA A 42 10.38 5.01 -13.91
C ALA A 42 10.12 6.47 -14.36
N PRO A 43 9.85 7.43 -13.45
CA PRO A 43 9.77 8.84 -13.83
C PRO A 43 11.11 9.41 -14.32
N LEU A 44 12.21 9.06 -13.65
CA LEU A 44 13.55 9.54 -13.99
C LEU A 44 13.97 9.14 -15.43
N MET A 45 13.58 7.94 -15.86
CA MET A 45 13.86 7.42 -17.20
C MET A 45 12.81 7.83 -18.24
N GLY A 46 11.80 8.61 -17.87
CA GLY A 46 10.70 9.01 -18.77
C GLY A 46 9.74 7.88 -19.15
N LEU A 47 9.79 6.75 -18.42
CA LEU A 47 8.90 5.61 -18.63
C LEU A 47 7.48 5.91 -18.15
N SER A 48 7.34 6.63 -17.04
CA SER A 48 6.05 7.06 -16.50
C SER A 48 6.04 8.54 -16.14
N ASP A 49 4.86 9.14 -16.04
CA ASP A 49 4.68 10.50 -15.53
C ASP A 49 4.59 10.51 -13.99
N MET A 50 4.12 9.42 -13.40
CA MET A 50 3.96 9.26 -11.95
C MET A 50 4.10 7.80 -11.53
N ILE A 51 4.08 7.57 -10.21
CA ILE A 51 4.12 6.23 -9.61
C ILE A 51 2.98 6.04 -8.62
N VAL A 52 2.58 4.79 -8.43
CA VAL A 52 1.75 4.36 -7.29
C VAL A 52 2.54 3.30 -6.52
N ASP A 53 2.91 3.61 -5.28
CA ASP A 53 3.65 2.71 -4.41
C ASP A 53 3.27 2.93 -2.93
N ILE A 54 3.67 1.99 -2.07
CA ILE A 54 3.47 2.09 -0.62
C ILE A 54 4.58 2.99 -0.05
N VAL A 55 4.18 3.97 0.74
CA VAL A 55 5.09 4.90 1.43
C VAL A 55 4.79 4.93 2.93
N SER A 56 5.81 5.20 3.74
CA SER A 56 5.68 5.34 5.19
C SER A 56 6.09 6.74 5.65
N THR A 57 7.39 6.99 5.90
CA THR A 57 7.88 8.31 6.34
C THR A 57 8.13 9.30 5.20
N GLY A 58 7.87 8.88 3.95
CA GLY A 58 8.16 9.66 2.74
C GLY A 58 9.66 9.82 2.42
N ARG A 59 10.57 9.19 3.19
CA ARG A 59 12.02 9.29 2.99
C ARG A 59 12.46 8.85 1.60
N THR A 60 12.02 7.67 1.16
CA THR A 60 12.35 7.10 -0.16
C THR A 60 11.92 8.00 -1.32
N LEU A 61 10.76 8.67 -1.20
CA LEU A 61 10.31 9.62 -2.22
C LEU A 61 11.30 10.79 -2.34
N ARG A 62 11.67 11.40 -1.21
CA ARG A 62 12.58 12.57 -1.19
C ARG A 62 13.97 12.23 -1.74
N GLU A 63 14.50 11.06 -1.39
CA GLU A 63 15.80 10.59 -1.90
C GLU A 63 15.81 10.42 -3.42
N ASN A 64 14.63 10.22 -4.04
CA ASN A 64 14.46 10.10 -5.49
C ASN A 64 13.83 11.36 -6.14
N ASN A 65 13.81 12.50 -5.45
CA ASN A 65 13.20 13.75 -5.92
C ASN A 65 11.71 13.62 -6.29
N LEU A 66 11.01 12.69 -5.63
CA LEU A 66 9.57 12.49 -5.77
C LEU A 66 8.83 13.23 -4.65
N VAL A 67 7.61 13.65 -4.97
CA VAL A 67 6.70 14.28 -4.02
C VAL A 67 5.43 13.45 -3.92
N GLU A 68 4.88 13.35 -2.72
CA GLU A 68 3.58 12.73 -2.52
C GLU A 68 2.50 13.63 -3.11
N LEU A 69 1.67 13.07 -3.99
CA LEU A 69 0.59 13.81 -4.66
C LEU A 69 -0.74 13.60 -3.95
N ILE A 70 -1.11 12.33 -3.73
CA ILE A 70 -2.41 11.94 -3.19
C ILE A 70 -2.26 10.62 -2.42
N SER A 71 -2.90 10.53 -1.25
CA SER A 71 -3.04 9.27 -0.53
C SER A 71 -4.21 8.46 -1.11
N ILE A 72 -3.94 7.20 -1.46
CA ILE A 72 -4.93 6.30 -2.07
C ILE A 72 -5.67 5.50 -0.99
N MET A 73 -4.94 4.93 -0.04
CA MET A 73 -5.50 4.15 1.06
C MET A 73 -4.47 3.98 2.18
N ASP A 74 -4.96 3.78 3.40
CA ASP A 74 -4.14 3.31 4.51
C ASP A 74 -3.91 1.80 4.40
N SER A 75 -2.70 1.36 4.74
CA SER A 75 -2.34 -0.06 4.77
C SER A 75 -2.08 -0.52 6.20
N THR A 76 -2.49 -1.76 6.48
CA THR A 76 -2.32 -2.39 7.79
C THR A 76 -1.91 -3.84 7.58
N THR A 77 -1.06 -4.37 8.47
CA THR A 77 -0.75 -5.80 8.48
C THR A 77 -1.95 -6.59 9.00
N ARG A 78 -2.29 -7.68 8.31
CA ARG A 78 -3.39 -8.59 8.69
C ARG A 78 -2.87 -10.01 8.86
N LEU A 79 -3.34 -10.68 9.91
CA LEU A 79 -3.11 -12.12 10.09
C LEU A 79 -4.14 -12.89 9.24
N ILE A 80 -3.68 -13.66 8.27
CA ILE A 80 -4.52 -14.44 7.37
C ILE A 80 -4.32 -15.93 7.67
N CYS A 81 -5.41 -16.67 7.78
CA CYS A 81 -5.38 -18.12 7.99
C CYS A 81 -6.19 -18.85 6.91
N ASN A 82 -5.64 -19.97 6.44
CA ASN A 82 -6.38 -20.87 5.56
C ASN A 82 -7.61 -21.46 6.30
N ARG A 83 -8.79 -21.39 5.66
CA ARG A 83 -10.07 -21.81 6.28
C ARG A 83 -10.11 -23.27 6.73
N VAL A 84 -9.48 -24.18 5.98
CA VAL A 84 -9.44 -25.61 6.34
C VAL A 84 -8.51 -25.81 7.52
N SER A 85 -7.30 -25.24 7.44
CA SER A 85 -6.32 -25.31 8.53
C SER A 85 -6.88 -24.74 9.83
N TYR A 86 -7.58 -23.61 9.76
CA TYR A 86 -8.24 -22.99 10.92
C TYR A 86 -9.19 -23.95 11.63
N ARG A 87 -9.95 -24.75 10.88
CA ARG A 87 -10.89 -25.75 11.43
C ARG A 87 -10.19 -27.00 11.93
N THR A 88 -9.31 -27.59 11.12
CA THR A 88 -8.71 -28.90 11.43
C THR A 88 -7.57 -28.82 12.44
N LYS A 89 -6.92 -27.65 12.55
CA LYS A 89 -5.80 -27.39 13.48
C LYS A 89 -6.16 -26.32 14.51
N HIS A 90 -7.45 -26.18 14.81
CA HIS A 90 -7.99 -25.15 15.69
C HIS A 90 -7.24 -25.08 17.04
N THR A 91 -6.95 -26.24 17.63
CA THR A 91 -6.23 -26.37 18.92
C THR A 91 -4.85 -25.73 18.92
N TYR A 92 -4.18 -25.62 17.77
CA TYR A 92 -2.87 -24.96 17.65
C TYR A 92 -2.98 -23.51 17.17
N ILE A 93 -3.92 -23.23 16.28
CA ILE A 93 -4.05 -21.92 15.64
C ILE A 93 -4.74 -20.91 16.56
N GLN A 94 -5.79 -21.32 17.27
CA GLN A 94 -6.57 -20.42 18.12
C GLN A 94 -5.72 -19.79 19.25
N PRO A 95 -4.90 -20.56 20.00
CA PRO A 95 -4.03 -19.96 21.02
C PRO A 95 -2.99 -18.99 20.45
N LEU A 96 -2.47 -19.24 19.24
CA LEU A 96 -1.53 -18.34 18.58
C LEU A 96 -2.21 -17.01 18.22
N ILE A 97 -3.43 -17.07 17.67
CA ILE A 97 -4.23 -15.88 17.35
C ILE A 97 -4.46 -15.05 18.61
N GLU A 98 -4.91 -15.68 19.70
CA GLU A 98 -5.17 -14.99 20.98
C GLU A 98 -3.91 -14.32 21.53
N ARG A 99 -2.76 -15.01 21.49
CA ARG A 99 -1.48 -14.46 21.93
C ARG A 99 -1.08 -13.24 21.09
N MET A 100 -1.19 -13.31 19.76
CA MET A 100 -0.88 -12.18 18.88
C MET A 100 -1.85 -11.00 19.11
N GLN A 101 -3.15 -11.27 19.29
CA GLN A 101 -4.14 -10.23 19.57
C GLN A 101 -3.84 -9.50 20.89
N ASN A 102 -3.47 -10.24 21.95
CA ASN A 102 -3.13 -9.63 23.23
C ASN A 102 -1.87 -8.76 23.14
N LEU A 103 -0.85 -9.19 22.40
CA LEU A 103 0.36 -8.38 22.18
C LEU A 103 0.06 -7.09 21.42
N VAL A 104 -0.75 -7.14 20.37
CA VAL A 104 -1.14 -5.95 19.60
C VAL A 104 -2.00 -5.00 20.43
N LYS A 105 -2.98 -5.51 21.19
CA LYS A 105 -3.81 -4.68 22.07
C LYS A 105 -2.98 -4.01 23.17
N GLY A 106 -2.05 -4.75 23.78
CA GLY A 106 -1.14 -4.21 24.80
C GLY A 106 -0.23 -3.11 24.24
N ALA A 107 0.35 -3.32 23.06
CA ALA A 107 1.18 -2.31 22.39
C ALA A 107 0.40 -1.00 22.13
N ASN A 108 -0.83 -1.10 21.63
CA ASN A 108 -1.66 0.08 21.32
C ASN A 108 -2.07 0.87 22.58
N GLN A 109 -2.22 0.20 23.74
CA GLN A 109 -2.53 0.88 25.01
C GLN A 109 -1.34 1.67 25.55
N HIS A 110 -0.11 1.21 25.30
CA HIS A 110 1.11 1.91 25.72
C HIS A 110 1.46 3.11 24.83
N GLU A 111 1.08 3.11 23.55
CA GLU A 111 1.23 4.28 22.67
C GLU A 111 0.26 5.41 23.04
N ASN A 112 -0.99 5.09 23.41
CA ASN A 112 -2.00 6.08 23.82
C ASN A 112 -1.76 6.74 25.19
N GLN A 113 -0.77 6.29 25.98
CA GLN A 113 -0.39 6.91 27.27
C GLN A 113 0.84 7.82 27.15
N LYS A 114 1.47 7.89 25.97
CA LYS A 114 2.67 8.70 25.70
C LYS A 114 2.39 9.99 24.89
N THR A 115 1.13 10.29 24.61
CA THR A 115 0.69 11.58 24.02
C THR A 115 -0.06 12.37 25.06
#